data_AF-A0A2J6SH38-F1
#
_entry.id   AF-A0A2J6SH38-F1
#
_cell.length_a   1.000
_cell.length_b   1.000
_cell.length_c   1.000
_cell.angle_alpha   90.00
_cell.angle_beta   90.00
_cell.angle_gamma   90.00
#
_symmetry.space_group_name_H-M   'P 1'
#
loop_
_entity.id
_entity.type
_entity.pdbx_description
1 polymer ?
#
loop_
_entity_poly.entity_id
_entity_poly.type
_entity_poly.pdbx_seq_one_letter_code
_entity_poly.pdbx_strand_id
1 'polypeptide(L)'
;MRHRCDIVPEGLNELSATHRDFVISMPYLHWETDEAREKMLNVIKDIESPETAGARTSTGVEVKDLRLSNWGKKLLPKAIIYGTAKKADADEKLLRKHLLSERPVHIRRTLDQSYYWTLKDTSTRDRDQVVYRATKDQNPRIIMVDQLWLWILDGKLVITSFPRRWGRKKQDPSGLYRTIREQLASDRPDLNNVYDMATMMMDQCSRVFFDRAVSRDNRPEVMDIFSTAIGDVTDRSTKAYNEFWELIMPDSHRYREMLNRDPKEIWPYLTDAARRKLDKMKNEDALLEQLLDINPEGELLREIKDIQDELHMMTKVYSQQQSVVKEFVAHLDQLSSKSTEVTQKTKDKVSHLAKEVVRRKAEINELTKAAERTAEGLKELLDLKQKHANVEEARAGVLEARQAVIRAEEANNILLATRDLAQQSALQTIQGNKQNRALMLFTIVTIIFLPLGFFSSVFGMNAPEFGQGTFHLWKQFLIMFPVSIVIIVFSLALALSEDFLGFCGATLQLWWAKFLQRVGLFERWKKKGDSVRRAVAVRKERLDELYEGENRVGESV
;
A
#
# COMPACT_ATOMS: atom_id res chain seq x y z
N MET A 1 16.28 34.14 -1.36
CA MET A 1 16.66 35.56 -1.61
C MET A 1 18.11 35.58 -2.07
N ARG A 2 18.38 35.87 -3.35
CA ARG A 2 19.77 35.92 -3.85
C ARG A 2 20.38 37.29 -3.59
N HIS A 3 21.62 37.26 -3.12
CA HIS A 3 22.63 38.31 -3.28
C HIS A 3 22.97 38.51 -4.77
N ARG A 4 22.17 39.32 -5.47
CA ARG A 4 22.55 39.86 -6.81
C ARG A 4 22.27 41.35 -6.96
N CYS A 5 22.06 42.05 -5.84
CA CYS A 5 22.03 43.52 -5.80
C CYS A 5 23.19 44.10 -4.97
N ASP A 6 24.27 43.34 -4.74
CA ASP A 6 25.45 43.84 -3.99
C ASP A 6 26.31 44.82 -4.80
N ILE A 7 25.92 45.15 -6.04
CA ILE A 7 26.49 46.30 -6.73
C ILE A 7 25.57 47.49 -6.48
N VAL A 8 25.70 48.05 -5.27
CA VAL A 8 25.57 49.50 -5.12
C VAL A 8 26.58 50.09 -6.10
N PRO A 9 26.21 51.00 -7.02
CA PRO A 9 27.18 51.58 -7.95
C PRO A 9 28.36 52.15 -7.15
N GLU A 10 29.57 51.68 -7.41
CA GLU A 10 30.82 52.20 -6.81
C GLU A 10 31.02 53.72 -7.05
N GLY A 11 30.18 54.35 -7.88
CA GLY A 11 30.11 55.79 -8.13
C GLY A 11 29.09 56.58 -7.29
N LEU A 12 28.45 56.00 -6.27
CA LEU A 12 27.62 56.74 -5.30
C LEU A 12 28.41 57.21 -4.06
N ASN A 13 29.69 56.86 -3.96
CA ASN A 13 30.58 57.30 -2.87
C ASN A 13 30.86 58.81 -2.86
N GLU A 14 30.39 59.57 -3.86
CA GLU A 14 30.49 61.04 -3.89
C GLU A 14 29.16 61.77 -3.59
N LEU A 15 28.05 61.05 -3.39
CA LEU A 15 26.83 61.62 -2.83
C LEU A 15 26.92 61.52 -1.31
N SER A 16 27.61 62.51 -0.73
CA SER A 16 27.69 62.88 0.68
C SER A 16 27.45 61.77 1.71
N ALA A 17 28.51 61.38 2.40
CA ALA A 17 28.48 60.66 3.67
C ALA A 17 27.75 61.46 4.78
N THR A 18 26.44 61.64 4.65
CA THR A 18 25.57 62.04 5.74
C THR A 18 25.13 60.76 6.44
N HIS A 19 25.23 60.71 7.78
CA HIS A 19 24.77 59.58 8.61
C HIS A 19 23.25 59.29 8.52
N ARG A 20 22.54 59.91 7.56
CA ARG A 20 21.09 60.04 7.45
C ARG A 20 20.49 59.21 6.30
N ASP A 21 21.33 58.68 5.41
CA ASP A 21 20.88 57.85 4.31
C ASP A 21 20.67 56.41 4.77
N PHE A 22 19.51 55.85 4.45
CA PHE A 22 19.13 54.50 4.87
C PHE A 22 18.35 53.78 3.77
N VAL A 23 18.73 52.53 3.52
CA VAL A 23 18.10 51.68 2.50
C VAL A 23 17.41 50.49 3.17
N ILE A 24 16.15 50.28 2.84
CA ILE A 24 15.34 49.18 3.34
C ILE A 24 14.94 48.29 2.17
N SER A 25 15.26 47.00 2.31
CA SER A 25 14.74 45.93 1.46
C SER A 25 13.96 44.98 2.35
N MET A 26 12.63 45.00 2.26
CA MET A 26 11.77 44.18 3.11
C MET A 26 10.87 43.25 2.28
N PRO A 27 10.96 41.93 2.46
CA PRO A 27 10.02 41.00 1.85
C PRO A 27 8.65 41.12 2.52
N TYR A 28 7.57 41.05 1.75
CA TYR A 28 6.23 41.01 2.30
C TYR A 28 5.32 40.07 1.53
N LEU A 29 4.29 39.59 2.23
CA LEU A 29 3.34 38.67 1.65
C LEU A 29 2.22 39.46 0.97
N HIS A 30 1.89 39.04 -0.23
CA HIS A 30 0.76 39.52 -1.01
C HIS A 30 0.07 38.32 -1.66
N TRP A 31 -1.01 38.56 -2.40
CA TRP A 31 -1.69 37.53 -3.18
C TRP A 31 -1.81 37.93 -4.66
N GLU A 32 -2.01 36.94 -5.52
CA GLU A 32 -2.35 37.15 -6.93
C GLU A 32 -3.39 36.13 -7.39
N THR A 33 -4.09 36.40 -8.49
CA THR A 33 -4.94 35.40 -9.17
C THR A 33 -4.08 34.44 -9.98
N ASP A 34 -4.42 33.16 -10.01
CA ASP A 34 -3.64 32.15 -10.75
C ASP A 34 -3.53 32.49 -12.24
N GLU A 35 -4.61 32.97 -12.87
CA GLU A 35 -4.59 33.40 -14.28
C GLU A 35 -3.50 34.45 -14.56
N ALA A 36 -3.33 35.41 -13.63
CA ALA A 36 -2.35 36.47 -13.78
C ALA A 36 -0.92 35.97 -13.53
N ARG A 37 -0.74 35.05 -12.58
CA ARG A 37 0.54 34.33 -12.37
C ARG A 37 0.93 33.52 -13.60
N GLU A 38 0.00 32.75 -14.18
CA GLU A 38 0.27 31.93 -15.36
C GLU A 38 0.67 32.77 -16.57
N LYS A 39 -0.01 33.92 -16.79
CA LYS A 39 0.39 34.88 -17.82
C LYS A 39 1.82 35.37 -17.61
N MET A 40 2.18 35.76 -16.39
CA MET A 40 3.53 36.19 -16.04
C MET A 40 4.56 35.07 -16.29
N LEU A 41 4.27 33.85 -15.84
CA LEU A 41 5.17 32.70 -16.01
C LEU A 41 5.34 32.30 -17.47
N ASN A 42 4.28 32.35 -18.28
CA ASN A 42 4.36 32.08 -19.72
C ASN A 42 5.27 33.11 -20.40
N VAL A 43 5.14 34.40 -20.05
CA VAL A 43 6.03 35.45 -20.56
C VAL A 43 7.49 35.20 -20.15
N ILE A 44 7.75 34.79 -18.91
CA ILE A 44 9.10 34.47 -18.43
C ILE A 44 9.68 33.28 -19.21
N LYS A 45 8.92 32.19 -19.36
CA LYS A 45 9.32 31.00 -20.13
C LYS A 45 9.60 31.35 -21.60
N ASP A 46 8.79 32.21 -22.20
CA ASP A 46 9.00 32.69 -23.56
C ASP A 46 10.33 33.45 -23.72
N ILE A 47 10.71 34.24 -22.71
CA ILE A 47 11.94 35.04 -22.72
C ILE A 47 13.16 34.14 -22.47
N GLU A 48 13.08 33.22 -21.51
CA GLU A 48 14.19 32.32 -21.15
C GLU A 48 14.44 31.23 -22.20
N SER A 49 13.42 30.83 -22.97
CA SER A 49 13.51 29.78 -23.99
C SER A 49 12.85 30.21 -25.31
N PRO A 50 13.48 31.13 -26.08
CA PRO A 50 12.90 31.69 -27.30
C PRO A 50 12.72 30.66 -28.44
N GLU A 51 13.45 29.54 -28.42
CA GLU A 51 13.34 28.48 -29.43
C GLU A 51 12.05 27.65 -29.29
N THR A 52 11.49 27.54 -28.08
CA THR A 52 10.24 26.82 -27.80
C THR A 52 9.01 27.73 -27.81
N ALA A 53 9.19 29.04 -27.59
CA ALA A 53 8.12 30.04 -27.50
C ALA A 53 7.29 30.17 -28.79
N GLY A 54 7.93 29.95 -29.96
CA GLY A 54 7.26 30.05 -31.25
C GLY A 54 6.33 28.89 -31.61
N ALA A 55 6.26 27.83 -30.80
CA ALA A 55 5.58 26.59 -31.19
C ALA A 55 4.06 26.59 -30.97
N ARG A 56 3.48 27.57 -30.25
CA ARG A 56 2.04 27.61 -29.96
C ARG A 56 1.37 28.81 -30.61
N THR A 57 0.64 28.53 -31.69
CA THR A 57 -0.31 29.50 -32.28
C THR A 57 -1.55 29.61 -31.38
N SER A 58 -2.27 30.73 -31.45
CA SER A 58 -3.52 30.98 -30.69
C SER A 58 -4.66 30.00 -31.00
N THR A 59 -4.45 29.07 -31.93
CA THR A 59 -5.37 28.01 -32.37
C THR A 59 -4.95 26.61 -31.90
N GLY A 60 -3.93 26.48 -31.04
CA GLY A 60 -3.50 25.18 -30.49
C GLY A 60 -2.75 24.27 -31.47
N VAL A 61 -2.35 24.79 -32.64
CA VAL A 61 -1.60 24.03 -33.66
C VAL A 61 -0.11 24.19 -33.41
N GLU A 62 0.62 23.07 -33.26
CA GLU A 62 2.07 23.07 -33.13
C GLU A 62 2.72 23.51 -34.46
N VAL A 63 3.70 24.43 -34.40
CA VAL A 63 4.40 24.92 -35.60
C VAL A 63 5.14 23.83 -36.38
N LYS A 64 5.36 22.66 -35.76
CA LYS A 64 5.93 21.47 -36.42
C LYS A 64 5.00 20.89 -37.49
N ASP A 65 3.69 21.06 -37.36
CA ASP A 65 2.68 20.48 -38.27
C ASP A 65 2.42 21.34 -39.51
N LEU A 66 2.92 22.57 -39.52
CA LEU A 66 2.81 23.49 -40.66
C LEU A 66 3.92 23.19 -41.68
N ARG A 67 3.54 22.82 -42.92
CA ARG A 67 4.43 22.72 -44.08
C ARG A 67 4.99 24.09 -44.47
N LEU A 68 6.00 24.54 -43.74
CA LEU A 68 6.71 25.81 -43.96
C LEU A 68 8.12 25.56 -44.51
N SER A 69 8.58 26.47 -45.39
CA SER A 69 9.97 26.49 -45.85
C SER A 69 10.94 26.70 -44.67
N ASN A 70 12.21 26.31 -44.83
CA ASN A 70 13.23 26.46 -43.76
C ASN A 70 13.36 27.91 -43.25
N TRP A 71 13.14 28.90 -44.13
CA TRP A 71 13.07 30.31 -43.77
C TRP A 71 11.77 30.66 -43.04
N GLY A 72 10.63 30.12 -43.47
CA GLY A 72 9.35 30.25 -42.78
C GLY A 72 9.38 29.71 -41.34
N LYS A 73 10.02 28.56 -41.11
CA LYS A 73 10.20 27.98 -39.76
C LYS A 73 11.07 28.84 -38.83
N LYS A 74 12.04 29.60 -39.38
CA LYS A 74 12.87 30.55 -38.60
C LYS A 74 12.18 31.89 -38.34
N LEU A 75 11.32 32.35 -39.26
CA LEU A 75 10.70 33.67 -39.20
C LEU A 75 9.33 33.68 -38.51
N LEU A 76 8.52 32.62 -38.62
CA LEU A 76 7.20 32.56 -37.97
C LEU A 76 7.27 32.72 -36.45
N PRO A 77 8.15 32.01 -35.72
CA PRO A 77 8.33 32.23 -34.28
C PRO A 77 8.58 33.70 -33.95
N LYS A 78 9.49 34.34 -34.67
CA LYS A 78 9.82 35.75 -34.49
C LYS A 78 8.63 36.64 -34.81
N ALA A 79 7.93 36.43 -35.93
CA ALA A 79 6.77 37.22 -36.33
C ALA A 79 5.58 37.07 -35.37
N ILE A 80 5.32 35.88 -34.84
CA ILE A 80 4.30 35.62 -33.80
C ILE A 80 4.66 36.38 -32.53
N ILE A 81 5.91 36.28 -32.06
CA ILE A 81 6.42 37.02 -30.90
C ILE A 81 6.31 38.54 -31.10
N TYR A 82 6.64 39.04 -32.30
CA TYR A 82 6.49 40.47 -32.64
C TYR A 82 5.02 40.91 -32.71
N GLY A 83 4.12 40.05 -33.18
CA GLY A 83 2.68 40.31 -33.26
C GLY A 83 1.99 40.32 -31.89
N THR A 84 2.34 39.38 -31.01
CA THR A 84 1.86 39.34 -29.61
C THR A 84 2.42 40.50 -28.80
N ALA A 85 3.70 40.86 -28.96
CA ALA A 85 4.33 42.00 -28.31
C ALA A 85 3.65 43.35 -28.61
N LYS A 86 2.97 43.48 -29.78
CA LYS A 86 2.27 44.73 -30.16
C LYS A 86 0.96 44.94 -29.39
N LYS A 87 0.31 43.86 -28.92
CA LYS A 87 -0.88 43.88 -28.03
C LYS A 87 -0.54 43.64 -26.55
N ALA A 88 0.74 43.42 -26.22
CA ALA A 88 1.20 43.10 -24.87
C ALA A 88 0.89 44.19 -23.83
N ASP A 89 0.55 43.74 -22.62
CA ASP A 89 0.38 44.60 -21.45
C ASP A 89 1.71 45.28 -21.06
N ALA A 90 1.62 46.38 -20.30
CA ALA A 90 2.80 47.15 -19.89
C ALA A 90 3.82 46.30 -19.12
N ASP A 91 3.32 45.39 -18.27
CA ASP A 91 4.15 44.48 -17.47
C ASP A 91 4.91 43.46 -18.34
N GLU A 92 4.27 42.95 -19.39
CA GLU A 92 4.91 42.05 -20.36
C GLU A 92 6.02 42.76 -21.14
N LYS A 93 5.79 44.00 -21.57
CA LYS A 93 6.82 44.81 -22.25
C LYS A 93 8.02 45.07 -21.35
N LEU A 94 7.76 45.33 -20.06
CA LEU A 94 8.82 45.54 -19.06
C LEU A 94 9.68 44.28 -18.90
N LEU A 95 9.06 43.11 -18.72
CA LEU A 95 9.79 41.84 -18.60
C LEU A 95 10.58 41.51 -19.85
N ARG A 96 9.96 41.59 -21.04
CA ARG A 96 10.64 41.28 -22.30
C ARG A 96 11.87 42.16 -22.55
N LYS A 97 11.83 43.41 -22.12
CA LYS A 97 12.95 44.35 -22.30
C LYS A 97 14.04 44.18 -21.25
N HIS A 98 13.68 43.88 -20.00
CA HIS A 98 14.61 44.01 -18.88
C HIS A 98 14.91 42.72 -18.12
N LEU A 99 14.29 41.57 -18.40
CA LEU A 99 14.52 40.35 -17.64
C LEU A 99 15.94 39.77 -17.81
N LEU A 100 16.46 39.76 -19.05
CA LEU A 100 17.81 39.26 -19.39
C LEU A 100 18.82 40.40 -19.62
N SER A 101 18.45 41.62 -19.22
CA SER A 101 19.33 42.81 -19.28
C SER A 101 20.39 42.76 -18.19
N GLU A 102 21.49 43.51 -18.36
CA GLU A 102 22.53 43.69 -17.33
C GLU A 102 21.97 44.14 -15.98
N ARG A 103 20.87 44.91 -16.01
CA ARG A 103 20.07 45.28 -14.84
C ARG A 103 18.73 44.56 -14.90
N PRO A 104 18.61 43.36 -14.32
CA PRO A 104 17.41 42.56 -14.42
C PRO A 104 16.28 43.13 -13.55
N VAL A 105 15.06 43.09 -14.06
CA VAL A 105 13.87 43.42 -13.24
C VAL A 105 13.66 42.33 -12.18
N HIS A 106 13.45 42.76 -10.93
CA HIS A 106 13.10 41.84 -9.87
C HIS A 106 11.65 41.38 -10.02
N ILE A 107 11.47 40.15 -10.50
CA ILE A 107 10.14 39.54 -10.66
C ILE A 107 9.50 39.20 -9.32
N ARG A 108 8.16 39.24 -9.30
CA ARG A 108 7.36 38.70 -8.20
C ARG A 108 7.49 37.18 -8.20
N ARG A 109 7.51 36.57 -7.02
CA ARG A 109 7.67 35.11 -6.86
C ARG A 109 6.54 34.57 -6.00
N THR A 110 6.11 33.35 -6.26
CA THR A 110 5.20 32.64 -5.35
C THR A 110 5.92 32.32 -4.04
N LEU A 111 5.16 31.94 -3.01
CA LEU A 111 5.72 31.51 -1.72
C LEU A 111 6.80 30.44 -1.90
N ASP A 112 6.50 29.36 -2.62
CA ASP A 112 7.44 28.28 -2.92
C ASP A 112 8.66 28.74 -3.71
N GLN A 113 8.47 29.55 -4.76
CA GLN A 113 9.59 30.07 -5.57
C GLN A 113 10.55 30.94 -4.75
N SER A 114 10.03 31.66 -3.76
CA SER A 114 10.84 32.52 -2.89
C SER A 114 11.71 31.72 -1.92
N TYR A 115 11.19 30.57 -1.45
CA TYR A 115 11.83 29.70 -0.49
C TYR A 115 12.81 28.73 -1.17
N TYR A 116 12.33 28.01 -2.18
CA TYR A 116 13.07 27.00 -2.93
C TYR A 116 13.71 27.56 -4.20
N TRP A 117 14.58 28.56 -4.03
CA TRP A 117 15.23 29.28 -5.12
C TRP A 117 16.15 28.44 -6.03
N THR A 118 16.48 27.20 -5.63
CA THR A 118 17.29 26.25 -6.40
C THR A 118 16.45 25.36 -7.32
N LEU A 119 15.13 25.27 -7.11
CA LEU A 119 14.24 24.48 -7.95
C LEU A 119 13.98 25.18 -9.28
N LYS A 120 14.01 24.40 -10.37
CA LYS A 120 13.78 24.91 -11.74
C LYS A 120 12.30 25.14 -12.03
N ASP A 121 11.42 24.35 -11.41
CA ASP A 121 9.97 24.48 -11.54
C ASP A 121 9.30 24.20 -10.19
N THR A 122 8.37 25.08 -9.82
CA THR A 122 7.53 24.97 -8.63
C THR A 122 6.04 24.94 -8.99
N SER A 123 5.70 24.85 -10.28
CA SER A 123 4.33 25.02 -10.76
C SER A 123 3.33 24.02 -10.17
N THR A 124 3.78 22.80 -9.87
CA THR A 124 2.97 21.79 -9.18
C THR A 124 2.71 22.17 -7.72
N ARG A 125 3.75 22.62 -7.00
CA ARG A 125 3.66 23.08 -5.61
C ARG A 125 2.82 24.34 -5.46
N ASP A 126 2.95 25.27 -6.41
CA ASP A 126 2.17 26.50 -6.47
C ASP A 126 0.65 26.23 -6.50
N ARG A 127 0.23 25.16 -7.21
CA ARG A 127 -1.18 24.73 -7.29
C ARG A 127 -1.64 23.88 -6.11
N ASP A 128 -0.71 23.46 -5.26
CA ASP A 128 -1.00 22.72 -4.04
C ASP A 128 -1.16 23.64 -2.82
N GLN A 129 -0.86 24.94 -2.99
CA GLN A 129 -0.99 25.93 -1.93
C GLN A 129 -2.37 25.90 -1.28
N VAL A 130 -2.41 26.00 0.05
CA VAL A 130 -3.65 25.95 0.85
C VAL A 130 -4.66 26.99 0.35
N VAL A 131 -4.20 28.22 0.10
CA VAL A 131 -5.05 29.31 -0.40
C VAL A 131 -5.57 29.02 -1.81
N TYR A 132 -4.79 28.37 -2.66
CA TYR A 132 -5.22 27.98 -4.00
C TYR A 132 -6.35 26.95 -3.91
N ARG A 133 -6.17 25.91 -3.10
CA ARG A 133 -7.17 24.85 -2.89
C ARG A 133 -8.48 25.43 -2.34
N ALA A 134 -8.41 26.33 -1.37
CA ALA A 134 -9.59 26.96 -0.77
C ALA A 134 -10.35 27.92 -1.71
N THR A 135 -9.70 28.48 -2.74
CA THR A 135 -10.30 29.50 -3.62
C THR A 135 -10.57 29.02 -5.05
N LYS A 136 -10.34 27.73 -5.31
CA LYS A 136 -10.41 27.11 -6.64
C LYS A 136 -11.73 27.36 -7.37
N ASP A 137 -12.86 27.33 -6.66
CA ASP A 137 -14.20 27.38 -7.27
C ASP A 137 -14.70 28.80 -7.57
N GLN A 138 -14.21 29.81 -6.85
CA GLN A 138 -14.70 31.19 -6.99
C GLN A 138 -13.76 32.04 -7.84
N ASN A 139 -12.45 31.94 -7.60
CA ASN A 139 -11.36 32.54 -8.38
C ASN A 139 -10.04 32.14 -7.72
N PRO A 140 -9.24 31.21 -8.29
CA PRO A 140 -8.06 30.67 -7.63
C PRO A 140 -7.03 31.75 -7.33
N ARG A 141 -6.59 31.81 -6.07
CA ARG A 141 -5.63 32.78 -5.55
C ARG A 141 -4.40 32.07 -5.02
N ILE A 142 -3.27 32.73 -5.13
CA ILE A 142 -1.98 32.20 -4.69
C ILE A 142 -1.25 33.23 -3.83
N ILE A 143 -0.46 32.75 -2.88
CA ILE A 143 0.40 33.60 -2.05
C ILE A 143 1.66 33.95 -2.84
N MET A 144 1.93 35.25 -2.91
CA MET A 144 3.10 35.84 -3.54
C MET A 144 3.99 36.47 -2.47
N VAL A 145 5.29 36.45 -2.72
CA VAL A 145 6.29 37.18 -1.93
C VAL A 145 6.82 38.31 -2.78
N ASP A 146 6.46 39.52 -2.36
CA ASP A 146 6.87 40.77 -2.96
C ASP A 146 8.01 41.41 -2.15
N GLN A 147 8.67 42.40 -2.74
CA GLN A 147 9.77 43.13 -2.12
C GLN A 147 9.43 44.62 -2.05
N LEU A 148 9.56 45.20 -0.86
CA LEU A 148 9.51 46.63 -0.63
C LEU A 148 10.94 47.17 -0.71
N TRP A 149 11.16 48.12 -1.60
CA TRP A 149 12.37 48.93 -1.63
C TRP A 149 12.04 50.33 -1.12
N LEU A 150 12.81 50.79 -0.14
CA LEU A 150 12.71 52.13 0.42
C LEU A 150 14.10 52.75 0.52
N TRP A 151 14.27 53.95 0.00
CA TRP A 151 15.45 54.77 0.19
C TRP A 151 15.04 56.04 0.91
N ILE A 152 15.66 56.28 2.05
CA ILE A 152 15.58 57.53 2.79
C ILE A 152 16.86 58.29 2.48
N LEU A 153 16.72 59.47 1.87
CA LEU A 153 17.83 60.32 1.48
C LEU A 153 17.76 61.65 2.25
N ASP A 154 18.88 62.03 2.85
CA ASP A 154 19.07 63.24 3.65
C ASP A 154 18.06 63.45 4.80
N GLY A 155 17.34 62.40 5.19
CA GLY A 155 16.22 62.47 6.13
C GLY A 155 15.02 63.30 5.65
N LYS A 156 14.94 63.66 4.36
CA LYS A 156 13.90 64.53 3.79
C LYS A 156 13.16 63.92 2.60
N LEU A 157 13.80 63.01 1.87
CA LEU A 157 13.23 62.39 0.69
C LEU A 157 13.06 60.88 0.92
N VAL A 158 11.85 60.37 0.67
CA VAL A 158 11.58 58.94 0.58
C VAL A 158 11.37 58.57 -0.87
N ILE A 159 12.16 57.64 -1.37
CA ILE A 159 11.90 56.97 -2.65
C ILE A 159 11.46 55.55 -2.32
N THR A 160 10.30 55.14 -2.81
CA THR A 160 9.80 53.77 -2.63
C THR A 160 9.48 53.13 -3.97
N SER A 161 9.68 51.81 -4.05
CA SER A 161 9.22 50.98 -5.14
C SER A 161 8.59 49.71 -4.58
N PHE A 162 7.36 49.44 -5.00
CA PHE A 162 6.64 48.19 -4.74
C PHE A 162 6.07 47.64 -6.04
N PRO A 163 6.05 46.30 -6.20
CA PRO A 163 5.47 45.68 -7.37
C PRO A 163 3.96 45.93 -7.45
N ARG A 164 3.46 46.06 -8.68
CA ARG A 164 2.02 46.07 -8.96
C ARG A 164 1.57 44.67 -9.35
N ARG A 165 0.28 44.39 -9.12
CA ARG A 165 -0.39 43.21 -9.68
C ARG A 165 -0.45 43.23 -11.19
N TRP A 166 -0.28 42.04 -11.77
CA TRP A 166 -0.12 41.87 -13.21
C TRP A 166 -1.40 42.24 -13.98
N GLY A 167 -1.25 43.00 -15.07
CA GLY A 167 -2.33 43.28 -16.04
C GLY A 167 -3.42 44.25 -15.53
N ARG A 168 -3.30 44.78 -14.30
CA ARG A 168 -4.25 45.78 -13.78
C ARG A 168 -3.85 47.15 -14.31
N LYS A 169 -4.73 47.84 -15.06
CA LYS A 169 -4.53 49.24 -15.51
C LYS A 169 -5.16 50.28 -14.57
N LYS A 170 -6.25 49.94 -13.86
CA LYS A 170 -6.88 50.78 -12.82
C LYS A 170 -6.27 50.55 -11.42
N GLN A 171 -6.47 51.50 -10.50
CA GLN A 171 -6.06 51.37 -9.10
C GLN A 171 -6.74 50.12 -8.51
N ASP A 172 -5.94 49.12 -8.14
CA ASP A 172 -6.44 47.91 -7.51
C ASP A 172 -7.06 48.28 -6.16
N PRO A 173 -8.31 47.88 -5.86
CA PRO A 173 -8.93 48.18 -4.57
C PRO A 173 -8.07 47.72 -3.39
N SER A 174 -7.46 46.54 -3.53
CA SER A 174 -6.64 45.90 -2.50
C SER A 174 -5.14 46.21 -2.63
N GLY A 175 -4.79 47.15 -3.51
CA GLY A 175 -3.40 47.47 -3.80
C GLY A 175 -2.80 48.36 -2.72
N LEU A 176 -1.61 47.98 -2.24
CA LEU A 176 -0.82 48.74 -1.27
C LEU A 176 -0.69 50.24 -1.64
N TYR A 177 -0.50 50.55 -2.92
CA TYR A 177 -0.45 51.93 -3.43
C TYR A 177 -1.69 52.76 -3.05
N ARG A 178 -2.87 52.16 -3.20
CA ARG A 178 -4.14 52.83 -2.96
C ARG A 178 -4.33 53.08 -1.48
N THR A 179 -4.07 52.08 -0.63
CA THR A 179 -4.17 52.20 0.83
C THR A 179 -3.22 53.27 1.36
N ILE A 180 -1.97 53.29 0.90
CA ILE A 180 -1.00 54.33 1.27
C ILE A 180 -1.49 55.70 0.80
N ARG A 181 -1.98 55.80 -0.44
CA ARG A 181 -2.49 57.06 -1.00
C ARG A 181 -3.71 57.58 -0.26
N GLU A 182 -4.64 56.71 0.13
CA GLU A 182 -5.83 57.07 0.91
C GLU A 182 -5.45 57.52 2.32
N GLN A 183 -4.48 56.87 2.97
CA GLN A 183 -3.95 57.32 4.26
C GLN A 183 -3.25 58.68 4.16
N LEU A 184 -2.50 58.93 3.09
CA LEU A 184 -1.86 60.22 2.83
C LEU A 184 -2.87 61.33 2.49
N ALA A 185 -3.99 60.99 1.85
CA ALA A 185 -5.04 61.92 1.46
C ALA A 185 -6.05 62.20 2.58
N SER A 186 -5.94 61.53 3.73
CA SER A 186 -6.78 61.77 4.91
C SER A 186 -6.58 63.18 5.46
N ASP A 187 -7.62 63.81 6.03
CA ASP A 187 -7.62 65.21 6.49
C ASP A 187 -6.57 65.53 7.57
N ARG A 188 -6.01 64.51 8.23
CA ARG A 188 -4.89 64.63 9.18
C ARG A 188 -3.94 63.42 9.08
N PRO A 189 -3.00 63.41 8.13
CA PRO A 189 -1.97 62.38 8.13
C PRO A 189 -1.09 62.61 9.37
N ASP A 190 -1.02 61.63 10.27
CA ASP A 190 -0.10 61.67 11.43
C ASP A 190 1.34 61.40 10.97
N LEU A 191 1.85 62.30 10.12
CA LEU A 191 3.16 62.23 9.49
C LEU A 191 3.92 63.52 9.82
N ASN A 192 4.79 63.44 10.82
CA ASN A 192 5.65 64.57 11.17
C ASN A 192 7.00 64.52 10.43
N ASN A 193 7.44 63.31 10.07
CA ASN A 193 8.75 63.08 9.48
C ASN A 193 8.68 61.97 8.40
N VAL A 194 9.68 61.95 7.52
CA VAL A 194 9.99 60.89 6.55
C VAL A 194 10.01 59.51 7.21
N TYR A 195 10.52 59.40 8.43
CA TYR A 195 10.55 58.13 9.18
C TYR A 195 9.15 57.66 9.61
N ASP A 196 8.21 58.57 9.88
CA ASP A 196 6.80 58.21 10.12
C ASP A 196 6.19 57.64 8.84
N MET A 197 6.52 58.23 7.68
CA MET A 197 6.06 57.74 6.37
C MET A 197 6.63 56.36 6.06
N ALA A 198 7.92 56.14 6.32
CA ALA A 198 8.57 54.84 6.19
C ALA A 198 7.89 53.78 7.09
N THR A 199 7.59 54.15 8.34
CA THR A 199 6.91 53.27 9.31
C THR A 199 5.50 52.93 8.86
N MET A 200 4.75 53.90 8.33
CA MET A 200 3.44 53.68 7.73
C MET A 200 3.53 52.67 6.57
N MET A 201 4.47 52.86 5.63
CA MET A 201 4.64 51.94 4.49
C MET A 201 4.98 50.51 4.94
N MET A 202 5.88 50.37 5.93
CA MET A 202 6.26 49.07 6.48
C MET A 202 5.10 48.39 7.24
N ASP A 203 4.30 49.17 7.98
CA ASP A 203 3.09 48.65 8.63
C ASP A 203 2.08 48.15 7.59
N GLN A 204 1.80 48.94 6.54
CA GLN A 204 0.85 48.54 5.50
C GLN A 204 1.30 47.26 4.78
N CYS A 205 2.61 47.09 4.51
CA CYS A 205 3.16 45.87 3.90
C CYS A 205 3.01 44.64 4.81
N SER A 206 3.17 44.80 6.12
CA SER A 206 3.10 43.68 7.08
C SER A 206 1.66 43.39 7.56
N ARG A 207 0.73 44.34 7.39
CA ARG A 207 -0.68 44.20 7.79
C ARG A 207 -1.52 43.42 6.78
N VAL A 208 -1.06 43.29 5.53
CA VAL A 208 -1.78 42.68 4.40
C VAL A 208 -2.63 41.50 4.88
N PHE A 209 -2.07 40.36 5.32
CA PHE A 209 -2.91 39.19 5.69
C PHE A 209 -3.66 39.24 7.03
N PHE A 210 -3.49 40.28 7.84
CA PHE A 210 -4.12 40.40 9.17
C PHE A 210 -5.29 41.41 9.23
N ASP A 211 -5.40 42.25 8.20
CA ASP A 211 -6.60 42.59 7.41
C ASP A 211 -8.03 42.09 7.72
N ARG A 212 -8.53 41.91 8.96
CA ARG A 212 -9.90 41.39 9.18
C ARG A 212 -11.01 42.42 8.88
N ALA A 213 -10.65 43.70 8.77
CA ALA A 213 -11.61 44.75 8.45
C ALA A 213 -11.56 45.06 6.95
N VAL A 214 -12.70 44.88 6.27
CA VAL A 214 -13.13 45.39 4.95
C VAL A 214 -13.39 44.28 3.91
N SER A 215 -14.61 43.77 3.96
CA SER A 215 -15.25 42.81 3.04
C SER A 215 -15.65 43.41 1.68
N ARG A 216 -15.10 44.57 1.28
CA ARG A 216 -15.45 45.23 0.00
C ARG A 216 -14.54 44.83 -1.16
N ASP A 217 -13.44 44.18 -0.83
CA ASP A 217 -12.42 43.76 -1.76
C ASP A 217 -12.40 42.24 -1.80
N ASN A 218 -12.39 41.66 -3.00
CA ASN A 218 -12.24 40.23 -3.26
C ASN A 218 -10.84 39.72 -2.82
N ARG A 219 -10.46 39.91 -1.57
CA ARG A 219 -9.18 39.57 -0.95
C ARG A 219 -9.35 38.26 -0.17
N PRO A 220 -8.38 37.33 -0.21
CA PRO A 220 -8.49 36.11 0.57
C PRO A 220 -8.19 36.41 2.04
N GLU A 221 -9.06 35.92 2.93
CA GLU A 221 -8.83 35.89 4.38
C GLU A 221 -7.87 34.74 4.69
N VAL A 222 -6.58 34.96 4.39
CA VAL A 222 -5.56 33.90 4.42
C VAL A 222 -5.49 33.22 5.78
N MET A 223 -5.52 33.99 6.88
CA MET A 223 -5.43 33.43 8.23
C MET A 223 -6.62 32.53 8.57
N ASP A 224 -7.83 32.91 8.16
CA ASP A 224 -9.04 32.12 8.38
C ASP A 224 -9.05 30.87 7.51
N ILE A 225 -8.57 30.97 6.25
CA ILE A 225 -8.40 29.81 5.36
C ILE A 225 -7.47 28.76 5.98
N PHE A 226 -6.31 29.16 6.52
CA PHE A 226 -5.39 28.24 7.20
C PHE A 226 -6.02 27.63 8.47
N SER A 227 -6.72 28.44 9.26
CA SER A 227 -7.43 27.98 10.46
C SER A 227 -8.48 26.92 10.11
N THR A 228 -9.30 27.16 9.08
CA THR A 228 -10.30 26.22 8.58
C THR A 228 -9.66 24.94 8.05
N ALA A 229 -8.59 25.03 7.25
CA ALA A 229 -7.90 23.86 6.71
C ALA A 229 -7.32 22.96 7.81
N ILE A 230 -6.69 23.54 8.84
CA ILE A 230 -6.20 22.78 10.00
C ILE A 230 -7.37 22.16 10.76
N GLY A 231 -8.46 22.91 10.94
CA GLY A 231 -9.69 22.42 11.59
C GLY A 231 -10.28 21.21 10.87
N ASP A 232 -10.37 21.25 9.54
CA ASP A 232 -10.91 20.17 8.72
C ASP A 232 -10.06 18.89 8.82
N VAL A 233 -8.74 19.01 8.74
CA VAL A 233 -7.83 17.86 8.89
C VAL A 233 -7.92 17.28 10.31
N THR A 234 -8.04 18.14 11.32
CA THR A 234 -8.18 17.73 12.73
C THR A 234 -9.52 17.01 13.00
N ASP A 235 -10.61 17.47 12.38
CA ASP A 235 -11.91 16.81 12.48
C ASP A 235 -11.87 15.42 11.82
N ARG A 236 -11.28 15.32 10.62
CA ARG A 236 -11.11 14.04 9.93
C ARG A 236 -10.18 13.09 10.69
N SER A 237 -9.09 13.59 11.27
CA SER A 237 -8.19 12.76 12.07
C SER A 237 -8.87 12.22 13.33
N THR A 238 -9.70 13.04 13.98
CA THR A 238 -10.48 12.62 15.16
C THR A 238 -11.52 11.57 14.77
N LYS A 239 -12.18 11.71 13.61
CA LYS A 239 -13.10 10.69 13.07
C LYS A 239 -12.38 9.37 12.79
N ALA A 240 -11.23 9.41 12.13
CA ALA A 240 -10.41 8.23 11.86
C ALA A 240 -9.95 7.54 13.16
N TYR A 241 -9.54 8.33 14.15
CA TYR A 241 -9.18 7.82 15.48
C TYR A 241 -10.37 7.11 16.15
N ASN A 242 -11.56 7.73 16.17
CA ASN A 242 -12.75 7.13 16.75
C ASN A 242 -13.17 5.85 16.02
N GLU A 243 -13.13 5.86 14.68
CA GLU A 243 -13.45 4.68 13.86
C GLU A 243 -12.48 3.53 14.16
N PHE A 244 -11.18 3.81 14.26
CA PHE A 244 -10.17 2.82 14.63
C PHE A 244 -10.42 2.23 16.03
N TRP A 245 -10.78 3.05 17.02
CA TRP A 245 -11.09 2.56 18.37
C TRP A 245 -12.41 1.77 18.43
N GLU A 246 -13.45 2.18 17.70
CA GLU A 246 -14.69 1.41 17.59
C GLU A 246 -14.43 0.01 16.98
N LEU A 247 -13.46 -0.10 16.07
CA LEU A 247 -13.08 -1.36 15.44
C LEU A 247 -12.23 -2.26 16.35
N ILE A 248 -11.23 -1.71 17.06
CA ILE A 248 -10.34 -2.48 17.97
C ILE A 248 -11.03 -2.87 19.27
N MET A 249 -11.98 -2.07 19.74
CA MET A 249 -12.70 -2.31 20.99
C MET A 249 -14.14 -2.77 20.74
N PRO A 250 -14.40 -4.01 20.25
CA PRO A 250 -15.72 -4.60 20.38
C PRO A 250 -16.16 -4.77 21.85
N ASP A 251 -15.22 -4.71 22.81
CA ASP A 251 -15.43 -5.16 24.19
C ASP A 251 -15.44 -4.04 25.25
N SER A 252 -16.57 -3.33 25.36
CA SER A 252 -17.02 -2.78 26.64
C SER A 252 -18.17 -3.65 27.17
N HIS A 253 -17.82 -4.83 27.71
CA HIS A 253 -18.68 -5.75 28.49
C HIS A 253 -19.92 -6.36 27.80
N ARG A 254 -20.52 -5.69 26.81
CA ARG A 254 -21.84 -5.96 26.22
C ARG A 254 -21.76 -6.92 25.02
N TYR A 255 -20.65 -6.93 24.29
CA TYR A 255 -20.44 -7.79 23.11
C TYR A 255 -20.08 -9.23 23.50
N ARG A 256 -19.16 -9.42 24.47
CA ARG A 256 -18.92 -10.71 25.13
C ARG A 256 -20.16 -11.35 25.75
N GLU A 257 -21.04 -10.55 26.34
CA GLU A 257 -22.29 -11.04 26.92
C GLU A 257 -23.33 -11.46 25.84
N MET A 258 -23.29 -10.83 24.66
CA MET A 258 -24.11 -11.20 23.50
C MET A 258 -23.60 -12.45 22.76
N LEU A 259 -22.29 -12.68 22.70
CA LEU A 259 -21.70 -13.86 22.06
C LEU A 259 -21.86 -15.15 22.89
N ASN A 260 -22.05 -15.04 24.21
CA ASN A 260 -22.37 -16.17 25.09
C ASN A 260 -23.86 -16.56 25.09
N ARG A 261 -24.71 -15.84 24.35
CA ARG A 261 -26.11 -16.21 24.09
C ARG A 261 -26.22 -16.87 22.73
N ASP A 262 -27.09 -17.87 22.63
CA ASP A 262 -27.32 -18.62 21.40
C ASP A 262 -27.74 -17.65 20.26
N PRO A 263 -27.06 -17.62 19.09
CA PRO A 263 -27.29 -16.62 18.03
C PRO A 263 -28.74 -16.51 17.52
N LYS A 264 -29.55 -17.55 17.75
CA LYS A 264 -30.97 -17.60 17.36
C LYS A 264 -31.88 -16.74 18.22
N GLU A 265 -31.49 -16.42 19.46
CA GLU A 265 -32.33 -15.65 20.40
C GLU A 265 -32.23 -14.14 20.19
N ILE A 266 -31.15 -13.63 19.57
CA ILE A 266 -30.88 -12.19 19.44
C ILE A 266 -31.27 -11.64 18.05
N TRP A 267 -31.28 -12.51 17.03
CA TRP A 267 -31.58 -12.15 15.63
C TRP A 267 -32.85 -11.28 15.43
N PRO A 268 -33.96 -11.48 16.17
CA PRO A 268 -35.17 -10.67 16.00
C PRO A 268 -35.03 -9.21 16.47
N TYR A 269 -34.09 -8.91 17.39
CA TYR A 269 -34.01 -7.62 18.08
C TYR A 269 -32.92 -6.68 17.54
N LEU A 270 -32.11 -7.14 16.58
CA LEU A 270 -31.10 -6.33 15.92
C LEU A 270 -31.74 -5.42 14.86
N THR A 271 -31.40 -4.13 14.90
CA THR A 271 -31.77 -3.17 13.86
C THR A 271 -31.14 -3.55 12.51
N ASP A 272 -31.77 -3.18 11.39
CA ASP A 272 -31.27 -3.50 10.05
C ASP A 272 -29.89 -2.90 9.75
N ALA A 273 -29.51 -1.83 10.46
CA ALA A 273 -28.16 -1.26 10.39
C ALA A 273 -27.14 -2.16 11.11
N ALA A 274 -27.50 -2.70 12.28
CA ALA A 274 -26.65 -3.62 13.03
C ALA A 274 -26.52 -4.99 12.33
N ARG A 275 -27.59 -5.52 11.73
CA ARG A 275 -27.52 -6.74 10.89
C ARG A 275 -26.61 -6.56 9.68
N ARG A 276 -26.72 -5.44 8.97
CA ARG A 276 -25.83 -5.13 7.84
C ARG A 276 -24.37 -4.95 8.27
N LYS A 277 -24.12 -4.39 9.46
CA LYS A 277 -22.77 -4.28 10.04
C LYS A 277 -22.21 -5.67 10.38
N LEU A 278 -23.04 -6.55 10.96
CA LEU A 278 -22.67 -7.93 11.33
C LEU A 278 -22.48 -8.85 10.12
N ASP A 279 -23.30 -8.73 9.06
CA ASP A 279 -23.12 -9.46 7.81
C ASP A 279 -21.88 -8.95 7.02
N LYS A 280 -21.52 -7.67 7.14
CA LYS A 280 -20.22 -7.17 6.63
C LYS A 280 -19.04 -7.71 7.45
N MET A 281 -19.21 -7.88 8.77
CA MET A 281 -18.22 -8.51 9.66
C MET A 281 -18.01 -10.00 9.41
N LYS A 282 -18.86 -10.69 8.63
CA LYS A 282 -18.64 -12.10 8.25
C LYS A 282 -17.43 -12.31 7.33
N ASN A 283 -16.98 -11.27 6.63
CA ASN A 283 -15.68 -11.29 5.96
C ASN A 283 -14.64 -10.67 6.91
N GLU A 284 -14.07 -11.50 7.80
CA GLU A 284 -12.93 -11.10 8.65
C GLU A 284 -11.80 -10.48 7.81
N ASP A 285 -11.58 -11.01 6.61
CA ASP A 285 -10.57 -10.53 5.66
C ASP A 285 -10.83 -9.09 5.17
N ALA A 286 -12.09 -8.71 4.93
CA ALA A 286 -12.44 -7.37 4.44
C ALA A 286 -12.36 -6.31 5.56
N LEU A 287 -12.62 -6.72 6.81
CA LEU A 287 -12.44 -5.86 7.98
C LEU A 287 -10.94 -5.62 8.25
N LEU A 288 -10.13 -6.67 8.17
CA LEU A 288 -8.67 -6.56 8.26
C LEU A 288 -8.11 -5.67 7.15
N GLU A 289 -8.58 -5.82 5.91
CA GLU A 289 -8.14 -5.01 4.77
C GLU A 289 -8.46 -3.52 4.99
N GLN A 290 -9.64 -3.17 5.51
CA GLN A 290 -10.00 -1.79 5.86
C GLN A 290 -9.21 -1.25 7.06
N LEU A 291 -8.85 -2.11 8.02
CA LEU A 291 -8.11 -1.72 9.24
C LEU A 291 -6.60 -1.53 8.96
N LEU A 292 -6.07 -2.28 7.99
CA LEU A 292 -4.72 -2.17 7.47
C LEU A 292 -4.56 -1.07 6.42
N ASP A 293 -5.65 -0.51 5.90
CA ASP A 293 -5.58 0.61 4.97
C ASP A 293 -5.13 1.88 5.71
N ILE A 294 -3.86 2.22 5.48
CA ILE A 294 -3.18 3.41 6.01
C ILE A 294 -3.33 4.60 5.05
N ASN A 295 -3.80 4.38 3.82
CA ASN A 295 -3.88 5.43 2.82
C ASN A 295 -4.69 6.67 3.27
N PRO A 296 -5.86 6.55 3.93
CA PRO A 296 -6.63 7.74 4.30
C PRO A 296 -5.91 8.59 5.36
N GLU A 297 -5.32 7.99 6.41
CA GLU A 297 -4.55 8.76 7.39
C GLU A 297 -3.22 9.28 6.83
N GLY A 298 -2.61 8.54 5.90
CA GLY A 298 -1.41 8.97 5.17
C GLY A 298 -1.67 10.22 4.32
N GLU A 299 -2.83 10.31 3.68
CA GLU A 299 -3.26 11.50 2.93
C GLU A 299 -3.49 12.70 3.86
N LEU A 300 -4.13 12.51 5.01
CA LEU A 300 -4.31 13.56 6.02
C LEU A 300 -2.96 14.04 6.58
N LEU A 301 -2.02 13.12 6.80
CA LEU A 301 -0.67 13.45 7.26
C LEU A 301 0.12 14.23 6.21
N ARG A 302 -0.01 13.87 4.93
CA ARG A 302 0.56 14.66 3.83
C ARG A 302 -0.04 16.06 3.82
N GLU A 303 -1.36 16.17 3.89
CA GLU A 303 -2.07 17.45 3.86
C GLU A 303 -1.67 18.39 5.00
N ILE A 304 -1.60 17.89 6.25
CA ILE A 304 -1.21 18.73 7.39
C ILE A 304 0.26 19.15 7.30
N LYS A 305 1.13 18.30 6.75
CA LYS A 305 2.54 18.62 6.56
C LYS A 305 2.75 19.68 5.48
N ASP A 306 1.98 19.64 4.40
CA ASP A 306 2.01 20.69 3.38
C ASP A 306 1.55 22.04 3.98
N ILE A 307 0.52 22.04 4.82
CA ILE A 307 0.08 23.22 5.57
C ILE A 307 1.21 23.75 6.49
N GLN A 308 1.90 22.86 7.21
CA GLN A 308 3.03 23.23 8.08
C GLN A 308 4.17 23.88 7.29
N ASP A 309 4.55 23.30 6.15
CA ASP A 309 5.60 23.83 5.31
C ASP A 309 5.26 25.25 4.83
N GLU A 310 4.02 25.49 4.38
CA GLU A 310 3.54 26.82 3.98
C GLU A 310 3.56 27.84 5.13
N LEU A 311 3.07 27.47 6.31
CA LEU A 311 3.11 28.33 7.49
C LEU A 311 4.55 28.63 7.91
N HIS A 312 5.45 27.64 7.83
CA HIS A 312 6.87 27.83 8.11
C HIS A 312 7.53 28.79 7.11
N MET A 313 7.21 28.69 5.82
CA MET A 313 7.64 29.64 4.80
C MET A 313 7.16 31.06 5.12
N MET A 314 5.90 31.23 5.54
CA MET A 314 5.37 32.53 5.97
C MET A 314 6.09 33.06 7.21
N THR A 315 6.33 32.22 8.23
CA THR A 315 7.08 32.58 9.44
C THR A 315 8.50 33.05 9.12
N LYS A 316 9.14 32.47 8.10
CA LYS A 316 10.46 32.94 7.63
C LYS A 316 10.39 34.36 7.05
N VAL A 317 9.38 34.68 6.26
CA VAL A 317 9.17 36.04 5.72
C VAL A 317 8.95 37.05 6.85
N TYR A 318 8.09 36.75 7.83
CA TYR A 318 7.89 37.63 8.99
C TYR A 318 9.12 37.74 9.89
N SER A 319 9.95 36.70 9.95
CA SER A 319 11.24 36.77 10.66
C SER A 319 12.21 37.74 10.00
N GLN A 320 12.21 37.81 8.66
CA GLN A 320 13.00 38.80 7.92
C GLN A 320 12.45 40.21 8.11
N GLN A 321 11.12 40.39 8.05
CA GLN A 321 10.49 41.68 8.39
C GLN A 321 10.87 42.15 9.79
N GLN A 322 10.86 41.24 10.76
CA GLN A 322 11.27 41.53 12.13
C GLN A 322 12.73 42.00 12.22
N SER A 323 13.66 41.38 11.47
CA SER A 323 15.06 41.83 11.43
C SER A 323 15.17 43.23 10.86
N VAL A 324 14.52 43.49 9.72
CA VAL A 324 14.55 44.79 9.05
C VAL A 324 13.97 45.89 9.93
N VAL A 325 12.85 45.64 10.62
CA VAL A 325 12.27 46.62 11.55
C VAL A 325 13.19 46.87 12.75
N LYS A 326 13.86 45.84 13.28
CA LYS A 326 14.85 46.01 14.37
C LYS A 326 16.05 46.84 13.94
N GLU A 327 16.57 46.60 12.75
CA GLU A 327 17.66 47.39 12.15
C GLU A 327 17.23 48.84 11.96
N PHE A 328 15.99 49.08 11.52
CA PHE A 328 15.43 50.42 11.38
C PHE A 328 15.27 51.13 12.74
N VAL A 329 14.80 50.45 13.79
CA VAL A 329 14.75 50.99 15.16
C VAL A 329 16.15 51.37 15.64
N ALA A 330 17.14 50.49 15.46
CA ALA A 330 18.52 50.75 15.87
C ALA A 330 19.12 51.97 15.13
N HIS A 331 18.82 52.13 13.85
CA HIS A 331 19.24 53.30 13.07
C HIS A 331 18.61 54.60 13.60
N LEU A 332 17.32 54.58 13.94
CA LEU A 332 16.62 55.73 14.53
C LEU A 332 17.16 56.10 15.92
N ASP A 333 17.54 55.11 16.73
CA ASP A 333 18.15 55.36 18.04
C ASP A 333 19.53 56.01 17.92
N GLN A 334 20.34 55.58 16.96
CA GLN A 334 21.62 56.21 16.65
C GLN A 334 21.44 57.65 16.18
N LEU A 335 20.47 57.91 15.30
CA LEU A 335 20.19 59.26 14.79
C LEU A 335 19.67 60.20 15.88
N SER A 336 18.81 59.72 16.77
CA SER A 336 18.27 60.51 17.88
C SER A 336 19.35 60.93 18.89
N SER A 337 20.45 60.19 19.00
CA SER A 337 21.58 60.59 19.85
C SER A 337 22.40 61.75 19.27
N LYS A 338 22.28 62.00 17.95
CA LYS A 338 23.09 62.98 17.20
C LYS A 338 22.28 64.13 16.56
N SER A 339 20.95 63.99 16.42
CA SER A 339 20.08 64.93 15.69
C SER A 339 18.75 65.15 16.41
N THR A 340 18.31 66.41 16.48
CA THR A 340 17.06 66.88 17.11
C THR A 340 15.80 66.63 16.24
N GLU A 341 15.94 66.12 15.02
CA GLU A 341 14.81 65.95 14.07
C GLU A 341 13.94 64.70 14.33
N VAL A 342 14.38 63.73 15.15
CA VAL A 342 13.61 62.53 15.48
C VAL A 342 12.78 62.78 16.74
N THR A 343 11.46 62.94 16.58
CA THR A 343 10.53 63.14 17.70
C THR A 343 10.34 61.84 18.49
N GLN A 344 10.15 61.93 19.81
CA GLN A 344 9.80 60.76 20.66
C GLN A 344 8.57 60.01 20.12
N LYS A 345 7.59 60.73 19.59
CA LYS A 345 6.40 60.17 18.93
C LYS A 345 6.76 59.21 17.78
N THR A 346 7.79 59.52 17.00
CA THR A 346 8.27 58.66 15.89
C THR A 346 8.88 57.38 16.44
N LYS A 347 9.68 57.47 17.50
CA LYS A 347 10.23 56.28 18.19
C LYS A 347 9.13 55.38 18.73
N ASP A 348 8.11 55.97 19.34
CA ASP A 348 6.97 55.22 19.88
C ASP A 348 6.21 54.50 18.75
N LYS A 349 6.00 55.15 17.60
CA LYS A 349 5.38 54.54 16.41
C LYS A 349 6.20 53.36 15.86
N VAL A 350 7.52 53.51 15.75
CA VAL A 350 8.39 52.44 15.20
C VAL A 350 8.50 51.27 16.18
N SER A 351 8.59 51.56 17.48
CA SER A 351 8.55 50.54 18.53
C SER A 351 7.21 49.79 18.54
N HIS A 352 6.10 50.50 18.32
CA HIS A 352 4.79 49.89 18.14
C HIS A 352 4.75 48.98 16.91
N LEU A 353 5.28 49.42 15.75
CA LEU A 353 5.40 48.57 14.55
C LEU A 353 6.23 47.30 14.84
N ALA A 354 7.36 47.44 15.54
CA ALA A 354 8.19 46.29 15.93
C ALA A 354 7.41 45.27 16.77
N LYS A 355 6.59 45.74 17.72
CA LYS A 355 5.71 44.89 18.52
C LYS A 355 4.62 44.24 17.68
N GLU A 356 4.01 44.97 16.76
CA GLU A 356 2.96 44.44 15.87
C GLU A 356 3.48 43.36 14.93
N VAL A 357 4.67 43.52 14.34
CA VAL A 357 5.29 42.48 13.51
C VAL A 357 5.59 41.22 14.34
N VAL A 358 6.01 41.38 15.61
CA VAL A 358 6.19 40.25 16.53
C VAL A 358 4.86 39.57 16.85
N ARG A 359 3.80 40.34 17.11
CA ARG A 359 2.45 39.81 17.37
C ARG A 359 1.91 39.03 16.17
N ARG A 360 2.05 39.57 14.96
CA ARG A 360 1.67 38.94 13.68
C ARG A 360 2.41 37.62 13.45
N LYS A 361 3.72 37.61 13.70
CA LYS A 361 4.53 36.38 13.67
C LYS A 361 4.06 35.35 14.71
N ALA A 362 3.70 35.79 15.91
CA ALA A 362 3.19 34.90 16.95
C ALA A 362 1.86 34.25 16.55
N GLU A 363 0.95 34.99 15.90
CA GLU A 363 -0.32 34.44 15.39
C GLU A 363 -0.10 33.31 14.37
N ILE A 364 0.87 33.46 13.47
CA ILE A 364 1.25 32.38 12.52
C ILE A 364 1.86 31.19 13.28
N ASN A 365 2.72 31.44 14.27
CA ASN A 365 3.32 30.38 15.08
C ASN A 365 2.27 29.57 15.86
N GLU A 366 1.19 30.19 16.32
CA GLU A 366 0.09 29.45 16.97
C GLU A 366 -0.62 28.52 15.99
N LEU A 367 -0.83 28.93 14.73
CA LEU A 367 -1.33 28.03 13.69
C LEU A 367 -0.33 26.90 13.38
N THR A 368 0.97 27.19 13.34
CA THR A 368 2.00 26.16 13.16
C THR A 368 1.94 25.12 14.28
N LYS A 369 1.84 25.55 15.54
CA LYS A 369 1.69 24.64 16.69
C LYS A 369 0.41 23.81 16.62
N ALA A 370 -0.70 24.40 16.18
CA ALA A 370 -1.95 23.67 16.00
C ALA A 370 -1.77 22.55 14.96
N ALA A 371 -1.15 22.86 13.81
CA ALA A 371 -0.86 21.87 12.79
C ALA A 371 0.14 20.80 13.25
N GLU A 372 1.16 21.16 14.04
CA GLU A 372 2.11 20.23 14.69
C GLU A 372 1.40 19.20 15.57
N ARG A 373 0.48 19.63 16.43
CA ARG A 373 -0.30 18.73 17.28
C ARG A 373 -1.15 17.76 16.45
N THR A 374 -1.80 18.25 15.38
CA THR A 374 -2.60 17.40 14.50
C THR A 374 -1.74 16.37 13.75
N ALA A 375 -0.55 16.77 13.28
CA ALA A 375 0.40 15.87 12.63
C ALA A 375 0.94 14.80 13.59
N GLU A 376 1.26 15.19 14.83
CA GLU A 376 1.71 14.27 15.87
C GLU A 376 0.62 13.25 16.21
N GLY A 377 -0.62 13.70 16.43
CA GLY A 377 -1.75 12.80 16.68
C GLY A 377 -2.03 11.83 15.52
N LEU A 378 -1.89 12.28 14.27
CA LEU A 378 -1.99 11.39 13.09
C LEU A 378 -0.86 10.36 13.05
N LYS A 379 0.37 10.78 13.38
CA LYS A 379 1.53 9.87 13.45
C LYS A 379 1.35 8.81 14.55
N GLU A 380 0.82 9.21 15.70
CA GLU A 380 0.48 8.28 16.79
C GLU A 380 -0.59 7.28 16.36
N LEU A 381 -1.66 7.73 15.69
CA LEU A 381 -2.69 6.84 15.16
C LEU A 381 -2.12 5.84 14.14
N LEU A 382 -1.24 6.29 13.25
CA LEU A 382 -0.57 5.43 12.28
C LEU A 382 0.33 4.38 12.95
N ASP A 383 1.10 4.78 13.96
CA ASP A 383 1.94 3.87 14.74
C ASP A 383 1.09 2.85 15.52
N LEU A 384 -0.06 3.26 16.07
CA LEU A 384 -1.02 2.36 16.70
C LEU A 384 -1.62 1.35 15.71
N LYS A 385 -2.03 1.78 14.51
CA LYS A 385 -2.51 0.90 13.44
C LYS A 385 -1.45 -0.13 13.04
N GLN A 386 -0.21 0.30 12.83
CA GLN A 386 0.91 -0.60 12.50
C GLN A 386 1.22 -1.59 13.62
N LYS A 387 1.23 -1.14 14.88
CA LYS A 387 1.42 -2.03 16.03
C LYS A 387 0.31 -3.07 16.13
N HIS A 388 -0.95 -2.67 15.91
CA HIS A 388 -2.07 -3.60 15.90
C HIS A 388 -1.96 -4.63 14.76
N ALA A 389 -1.60 -4.18 13.55
CA ALA A 389 -1.34 -5.05 12.41
C ALA A 389 -0.31 -6.14 12.73
N ASN A 390 0.82 -5.75 13.32
CA ASN A 390 1.87 -6.69 13.71
C ASN A 390 1.41 -7.68 14.78
N VAL A 391 0.56 -7.25 15.72
CA VAL A 391 -0.02 -8.13 16.76
C VAL A 391 -0.98 -9.14 16.15
N GLU A 392 -1.81 -8.72 15.21
CA GLU A 392 -2.76 -9.61 14.53
C GLU A 392 -2.03 -10.61 13.61
N GLU A 393 -1.00 -10.18 12.89
CA GLU A 393 -0.14 -11.10 12.13
C GLU A 393 0.54 -12.14 13.03
N ALA A 394 1.07 -11.71 14.18
CA ALA A 394 1.66 -12.63 15.16
C ALA A 394 0.62 -13.63 15.72
N ARG A 395 -0.62 -13.18 15.98
CA ARG A 395 -1.73 -14.05 16.42
C ARG A 395 -2.10 -15.07 15.34
N ALA A 396 -2.21 -14.64 14.08
CA ALA A 396 -2.48 -15.51 12.96
C ALA A 396 -1.38 -16.59 12.83
N GLY A 397 -0.11 -16.20 12.91
CA GLY A 397 1.01 -17.15 12.88
C GLY A 397 0.98 -18.16 14.04
N VAL A 398 0.58 -17.74 15.25
CA VAL A 398 0.38 -18.66 16.38
C VAL A 398 -0.78 -19.63 16.13
N LEU A 399 -1.88 -19.17 15.53
CA LEU A 399 -3.02 -20.02 15.20
C LEU A 399 -2.64 -21.06 14.14
N GLU A 400 -1.90 -20.66 13.11
CA GLU A 400 -1.37 -21.58 12.09
C GLU A 400 -0.43 -22.62 12.70
N ALA A 401 0.48 -22.20 13.58
CA ALA A 401 1.37 -23.11 14.30
C ALA A 401 0.58 -24.10 15.17
N ARG A 402 -0.46 -23.62 15.86
CA ARG A 402 -1.35 -24.48 16.66
C ARG A 402 -2.08 -25.49 15.78
N GLN A 403 -2.55 -25.08 14.61
CA GLN A 403 -3.19 -25.98 13.65
C GLN A 403 -2.21 -27.01 13.07
N ALA A 404 -0.94 -26.65 12.91
CA ALA A 404 0.11 -27.59 12.51
C ALA A 404 0.41 -28.62 13.61
N VAL A 405 0.42 -28.21 14.88
CA VAL A 405 0.58 -29.11 16.03
C VAL A 405 -0.57 -30.12 16.09
N ILE A 406 -1.83 -29.67 15.95
CA ILE A 406 -3.00 -30.58 15.93
C ILE A 406 -2.87 -31.59 14.79
N ARG A 407 -2.51 -31.14 13.59
CA ARG A 407 -2.29 -32.03 12.43
C ARG A 407 -1.17 -33.06 12.68
N ALA A 408 -0.09 -32.65 13.35
CA ALA A 408 0.99 -33.57 13.72
C ALA A 408 0.56 -34.59 14.78
N GLU A 409 -0.28 -34.18 15.74
CA GLU A 409 -0.84 -35.04 16.78
C GLU A 409 -1.79 -36.10 16.19
N GLU A 410 -2.64 -35.71 15.25
CA GLU A 410 -3.48 -36.64 14.47
C GLU A 410 -2.65 -37.64 13.68
N ALA A 411 -1.59 -37.18 12.99
CA ALA A 411 -0.68 -38.07 12.27
C ALA A 411 0.04 -39.05 13.19
N ASN A 412 0.45 -38.62 14.39
CA ASN A 412 1.05 -39.49 15.40
C ASN A 412 0.06 -40.56 15.89
N ASN A 413 -1.21 -40.21 16.12
CA ASN A 413 -2.24 -41.17 16.52
C ASN A 413 -2.46 -42.25 15.45
N ILE A 414 -2.47 -41.87 14.16
CA ILE A 414 -2.54 -42.82 13.04
C ILE A 414 -1.32 -43.75 13.05
N LEU A 415 -0.11 -43.20 13.24
CA LEU A 415 1.11 -44.00 13.29
C LEU A 415 1.06 -45.03 14.42
N LEU A 416 0.63 -44.63 15.62
CA LEU A 416 0.47 -45.57 16.75
C LEU A 416 -0.51 -46.70 16.42
N ALA A 417 -1.67 -46.39 15.83
CA ALA A 417 -2.65 -47.41 15.43
C ALA A 417 -2.08 -48.39 14.38
N THR A 418 -1.31 -47.90 13.40
CA THR A 418 -0.68 -48.77 12.39
C THR A 418 0.36 -49.71 13.00
N ARG A 419 1.11 -49.25 14.02
CA ARG A 419 2.07 -50.08 14.75
C ARG A 419 1.36 -51.23 15.49
N ASP A 420 0.25 -50.95 16.15
CA ASP A 420 -0.53 -51.96 16.86
C ASP A 420 -1.10 -53.01 15.89
N LEU A 421 -1.65 -52.57 14.76
CA LEU A 421 -2.14 -53.46 13.69
C LEU A 421 -1.02 -54.37 13.15
N ALA A 422 0.17 -53.82 12.89
CA ALA A 422 1.32 -54.60 12.45
C ALA A 422 1.70 -55.66 13.50
N GLN A 423 1.72 -55.30 14.79
CA GLN A 423 2.00 -56.24 15.87
C GLN A 423 0.94 -57.35 15.98
N GLN A 424 -0.35 -57.02 15.80
CA GLN A 424 -1.42 -58.02 15.77
C GLN A 424 -1.26 -59.01 14.60
N SER A 425 -0.93 -58.52 13.40
CA SER A 425 -0.70 -59.39 12.23
C SER A 425 0.47 -60.37 12.43
N ALA A 426 1.53 -59.94 13.12
CA ALA A 426 2.66 -60.79 13.46
C ALA A 426 2.25 -61.90 14.44
N LEU A 427 1.45 -61.57 15.47
CA LEU A 427 0.94 -62.55 16.43
C LEU A 427 0.00 -63.58 15.77
N GLN A 428 -0.88 -63.15 14.86
CA GLN A 428 -1.73 -64.06 14.09
C GLN A 428 -0.91 -65.05 13.27
N THR A 429 0.18 -64.57 12.64
CA THR A 429 1.10 -65.44 11.89
C THR A 429 1.74 -66.51 12.79
N ILE A 430 2.17 -66.12 14.00
CA ILE A 430 2.74 -67.07 14.98
C ILE A 430 1.70 -68.09 15.44
N GLN A 431 0.46 -67.68 15.70
CA GLN A 431 -0.62 -68.58 16.09
C GLN A 431 -1.01 -69.55 14.96
N GLY A 432 -1.11 -69.04 13.72
CA GLY A 432 -1.35 -69.84 12.53
C GLY A 432 -0.28 -70.92 12.33
N ASN A 433 1.00 -70.59 12.54
CA ASN A 433 2.10 -71.55 12.45
C ASN A 433 1.98 -72.69 13.48
N LYS A 434 1.52 -72.40 14.71
CA LYS A 434 1.29 -73.44 15.73
C LYS A 434 0.14 -74.36 15.35
N GLN A 435 -0.96 -73.80 14.80
CA GLN A 435 -2.07 -74.61 14.30
C GLN A 435 -1.65 -75.50 13.13
N ASN A 436 -0.87 -74.97 12.19
CA ASN A 436 -0.38 -75.73 11.04
C ASN A 436 0.48 -76.93 11.47
N ARG A 437 1.31 -76.77 12.51
CA ARG A 437 2.10 -77.86 13.08
C ARG A 437 1.25 -78.96 13.73
N ALA A 438 0.15 -78.59 14.39
CA ALA A 438 -0.78 -79.56 15.00
C ALA A 438 -1.48 -80.41 13.92
N LEU A 439 -1.91 -79.78 12.81
CA LEU A 439 -2.47 -80.46 11.64
C LEU A 439 -1.47 -81.45 11.01
N MET A 440 -0.22 -81.04 10.84
CA MET A 440 0.84 -81.92 10.28
C MET A 440 1.05 -83.19 11.12
N LEU A 441 1.07 -83.07 12.46
CA LEU A 441 1.17 -84.21 13.38
C LEU A 441 -0.01 -85.18 13.23
N PHE A 442 -1.23 -84.65 13.15
CA PHE A 442 -2.43 -85.47 12.96
C PHE A 442 -2.42 -86.24 11.64
N THR A 443 -1.93 -85.62 10.56
CA THR A 443 -1.81 -86.26 9.24
C THR A 443 -0.79 -87.41 9.26
N ILE A 444 0.37 -87.21 9.90
CA ILE A 444 1.40 -88.26 10.03
C ILE A 444 0.85 -89.49 10.79
N VAL A 445 0.17 -89.25 11.91
CA VAL A 445 -0.47 -90.32 12.71
C VAL A 445 -1.47 -91.09 11.84
N THR A 446 -2.35 -90.40 11.12
CA THR A 446 -3.35 -91.03 10.25
C THR A 446 -2.72 -91.90 9.16
N ILE A 447 -1.64 -91.44 8.51
CA ILE A 447 -0.93 -92.19 7.45
C ILE A 447 -0.33 -93.50 7.97
N ILE A 448 0.12 -93.53 9.23
CA ILE A 448 0.66 -94.75 9.84
C ILE A 448 -0.48 -95.69 10.22
N PHE A 449 -1.52 -95.21 10.92
CA PHE A 449 -2.54 -96.09 11.49
C PHE A 449 -3.53 -96.65 10.47
N LEU A 450 -3.80 -95.94 9.36
CA LEU A 450 -4.83 -96.36 8.40
C LEU A 450 -4.47 -97.66 7.65
N PRO A 451 -3.25 -97.83 7.10
CA PRO A 451 -2.83 -99.10 6.52
C PRO A 451 -2.76 -100.23 7.56
N LEU A 452 -2.21 -99.95 8.75
CA LEU A 452 -2.16 -100.96 9.83
C LEU A 452 -3.55 -101.44 10.24
N GLY A 453 -4.52 -100.54 10.36
CA GLY A 453 -5.91 -100.88 10.68
C GLY A 453 -6.58 -101.69 9.58
N PHE A 454 -6.40 -101.31 8.32
CA PHE A 454 -6.93 -102.04 7.17
C PHE A 454 -6.36 -103.47 7.08
N PHE A 455 -5.04 -103.62 7.17
CA PHE A 455 -4.40 -104.93 7.08
C PHE A 455 -4.71 -105.83 8.26
N SER A 456 -4.79 -105.27 9.48
CA SER A 456 -5.29 -105.98 10.65
C SER A 456 -6.72 -106.49 10.43
N SER A 457 -7.60 -105.69 9.84
CA SER A 457 -8.98 -106.10 9.54
C SER A 457 -9.08 -107.17 8.44
N VAL A 458 -8.31 -107.05 7.35
CA VAL A 458 -8.38 -107.99 6.21
C VAL A 458 -7.78 -109.34 6.56
N PHE A 459 -6.67 -109.36 7.30
CA PHE A 459 -5.95 -110.60 7.65
C PHE A 459 -6.35 -111.19 9.01
N GLY A 460 -6.88 -110.37 9.93
CA GLY A 460 -7.29 -110.81 11.27
C GLY A 460 -8.43 -111.84 11.27
N MET A 461 -9.16 -111.99 10.17
CA MET A 461 -10.32 -112.90 10.06
C MET A 461 -10.00 -114.29 9.50
N ASN A 462 -8.75 -114.59 9.11
CA ASN A 462 -8.41 -115.82 8.39
C ASN A 462 -7.38 -116.74 9.10
N ALA A 463 -7.20 -116.57 10.42
CA ALA A 463 -6.29 -117.39 11.21
C ALA A 463 -6.93 -118.71 11.69
N PRO A 464 -6.31 -119.89 11.44
CA PRO A 464 -6.82 -121.19 11.87
C PRO A 464 -6.87 -121.35 13.40
N GLU A 465 -6.10 -120.55 14.14
CA GLU A 465 -6.11 -120.53 15.60
C GLU A 465 -7.43 -119.95 16.19
N PHE A 466 -8.27 -119.32 15.36
CA PHE A 466 -9.54 -118.69 15.75
C PHE A 466 -10.75 -119.13 14.90
N GLY A 467 -10.60 -120.08 13.96
CA GLY A 467 -11.68 -120.58 13.08
C GLY A 467 -11.20 -121.51 11.95
N GLN A 468 -12.05 -121.80 10.94
CA GLN A 468 -11.69 -122.62 9.76
C GLN A 468 -10.91 -121.83 8.69
N GLY A 469 -9.76 -121.25 9.07
CA GLY A 469 -8.89 -120.49 8.18
C GLY A 469 -7.87 -121.36 7.41
N THR A 470 -7.47 -120.94 6.21
CA THR A 470 -6.54 -121.69 5.34
C THR A 470 -5.05 -121.32 5.52
N PHE A 471 -4.71 -120.31 6.32
CA PHE A 471 -3.34 -119.77 6.45
C PHE A 471 -2.90 -119.54 7.90
N HIS A 472 -1.78 -120.14 8.33
CA HIS A 472 -1.18 -119.88 9.65
C HIS A 472 -0.79 -118.42 9.91
N LEU A 473 -0.97 -117.95 11.14
CA LEU A 473 -0.64 -116.58 11.61
C LEU A 473 0.77 -116.10 11.23
N TRP A 474 1.78 -116.96 11.34
CA TRP A 474 3.17 -116.56 11.01
C TRP A 474 3.36 -116.18 9.54
N LYS A 475 2.71 -116.91 8.61
CA LYS A 475 2.75 -116.57 7.18
C LYS A 475 1.97 -115.30 6.87
N GLN A 476 0.88 -115.04 7.61
CA GLN A 476 0.11 -113.80 7.48
C GLN A 476 0.96 -112.60 7.91
N PHE A 477 1.64 -112.66 9.05
CA PHE A 477 2.54 -111.59 9.49
C PHE A 477 3.72 -111.35 8.54
N LEU A 478 4.28 -112.41 7.95
CA LEU A 478 5.37 -112.30 6.97
C LEU A 478 4.97 -111.52 5.71
N ILE A 479 3.69 -111.56 5.32
CA ILE A 479 3.18 -110.80 4.16
C ILE A 479 2.66 -109.42 4.61
N MET A 480 1.99 -109.36 5.75
CA MET A 480 1.33 -108.15 6.26
C MET A 480 2.33 -107.03 6.56
N PHE A 481 3.40 -107.32 7.31
CA PHE A 481 4.33 -106.27 7.75
C PHE A 481 5.13 -105.64 6.60
N PRO A 482 5.74 -106.40 5.67
CA PRO A 482 6.49 -105.79 4.57
C PRO A 482 5.61 -104.96 3.65
N VAL A 483 4.41 -105.44 3.32
CA VAL A 483 3.47 -104.70 2.47
C VAL A 483 2.99 -103.42 3.15
N SER A 484 2.69 -103.48 4.46
CA SER A 484 2.31 -102.31 5.24
C SER A 484 3.46 -101.28 5.30
N ILE A 485 4.71 -101.73 5.52
CA ILE A 485 5.88 -100.84 5.56
C ILE A 485 6.07 -100.14 4.21
N VAL A 486 5.97 -100.86 3.09
CA VAL A 486 6.11 -100.26 1.76
C VAL A 486 5.03 -99.20 1.52
N ILE A 487 3.77 -99.48 1.89
CA ILE A 487 2.66 -98.53 1.73
C ILE A 487 2.84 -97.30 2.63
N ILE A 488 3.28 -97.49 3.88
CA ILE A 488 3.51 -96.39 4.83
C ILE A 488 4.68 -95.51 4.36
N VAL A 489 5.80 -96.11 3.96
CA VAL A 489 6.98 -95.38 3.45
C VAL A 489 6.62 -94.59 2.18
N PHE A 490 5.88 -95.22 1.26
CA PHE A 490 5.42 -94.54 0.04
C PHE A 490 4.46 -93.39 0.35
N SER A 491 3.53 -93.58 1.29
CA SER A 491 2.57 -92.54 1.69
C SER A 491 3.23 -91.39 2.45
N LEU A 492 4.23 -91.67 3.29
CA LEU A 492 5.03 -90.66 3.99
C LEU A 492 5.90 -89.86 3.01
N ALA A 493 6.50 -90.52 2.02
CA ALA A 493 7.28 -89.84 0.98
C ALA A 493 6.40 -88.87 0.18
N LEU A 494 5.19 -89.29 -0.20
CA LEU A 494 4.22 -88.41 -0.86
C LEU A 494 3.78 -87.24 0.03
N ALA A 495 3.57 -87.47 1.33
CA ALA A 495 3.06 -86.45 2.23
C ALA A 495 4.12 -85.43 2.70
N LEU A 496 5.39 -85.83 2.82
CA LEU A 496 6.46 -85.01 3.43
C LEU A 496 7.43 -84.40 2.43
N SER A 497 7.49 -84.89 1.19
CA SER A 497 8.39 -84.34 0.18
C SER A 497 7.63 -83.73 -1.00
N GLU A 498 7.75 -82.42 -1.14
CA GLU A 498 7.15 -81.67 -2.24
C GLU A 498 7.71 -82.11 -3.60
N ASP A 499 9.00 -82.44 -3.65
CA ASP A 499 9.66 -82.90 -4.87
C ASP A 499 9.12 -84.26 -5.35
N PHE A 500 8.85 -85.19 -4.44
CA PHE A 500 8.31 -86.51 -4.78
C PHE A 500 6.83 -86.44 -5.16
N LEU A 501 6.04 -85.64 -4.43
CA LEU A 501 4.64 -85.39 -4.78
C LEU A 501 4.55 -84.72 -6.16
N GLY A 502 5.43 -83.76 -6.45
CA GLY A 502 5.57 -83.14 -7.76
C GLY A 502 5.94 -84.14 -8.86
N PHE A 503 6.90 -85.02 -8.60
CA PHE A 503 7.31 -86.08 -9.54
C PHE A 503 6.19 -87.08 -9.83
N CYS A 504 5.50 -87.58 -8.80
CA CYS A 504 4.34 -88.47 -8.96
C CYS A 504 3.16 -87.76 -9.64
N GLY A 505 2.91 -86.50 -9.30
CA GLY A 505 1.89 -85.67 -9.95
C GLY A 505 2.18 -85.47 -11.43
N ALA A 506 3.42 -85.13 -11.79
CA ALA A 506 3.83 -84.93 -13.18
C ALA A 506 3.74 -86.23 -14.01
N THR A 507 4.17 -87.36 -13.45
CA THR A 507 4.09 -88.67 -14.12
C THR A 507 2.65 -89.14 -14.29
N LEU A 508 1.79 -88.93 -13.28
CA LEU A 508 0.35 -89.22 -13.37
C LEU A 508 -0.34 -88.30 -14.39
N GLN A 509 -0.01 -87.01 -14.41
CA GLN A 509 -0.54 -86.05 -15.39
C GLN A 509 -0.11 -86.43 -16.82
N LEU A 510 1.14 -86.84 -17.02
CA LEU A 510 1.64 -87.31 -18.32
C LEU A 510 0.94 -88.61 -18.76
N TRP A 511 0.72 -89.54 -17.84
CA TRP A 511 -0.03 -90.77 -18.11
C TRP A 511 -1.49 -90.47 -18.46
N TRP A 512 -2.15 -89.62 -17.67
CA TRP A 512 -3.54 -89.19 -17.87
C TRP A 512 -3.72 -88.43 -19.19
N ALA A 513 -2.77 -87.56 -19.54
CA ALA A 513 -2.75 -86.87 -20.83
C ALA A 513 -2.65 -87.85 -22.00
N LYS A 514 -1.76 -88.85 -21.93
CA LYS A 514 -1.66 -89.92 -22.95
C LYS A 514 -2.94 -90.76 -23.06
N PHE A 515 -3.57 -91.07 -21.93
CA PHE A 515 -4.84 -91.79 -21.89
C PHE A 515 -5.98 -90.99 -22.56
N LEU A 516 -6.12 -89.71 -22.20
CA LEU A 516 -7.11 -88.81 -22.82
C LEU A 516 -6.89 -88.61 -24.32
N GLN A 517 -5.64 -88.68 -24.78
CA GLN A 517 -5.29 -88.60 -26.20
C GLN A 517 -5.70 -89.88 -26.95
N ARG A 518 -5.56 -91.08 -26.33
CA ARG A 518 -6.02 -92.35 -26.90
C ARG A 518 -7.53 -92.48 -27.01
N VAL A 519 -8.27 -91.94 -26.03
CA VAL A 519 -9.74 -92.03 -25.98
C VAL A 519 -10.42 -90.92 -26.82
N GLY A 520 -9.64 -90.03 -27.46
CA GLY A 520 -10.17 -88.97 -28.34
C GLY A 520 -10.95 -87.86 -27.62
N LEU A 521 -10.98 -87.87 -26.28
CA LEU A 521 -11.65 -86.88 -25.44
C LEU A 521 -10.89 -85.54 -25.42
N PHE A 522 -9.57 -85.55 -25.63
CA PHE A 522 -8.74 -84.34 -25.65
C PHE A 522 -9.13 -83.37 -26.78
N GLU A 523 -9.46 -83.88 -27.97
CA GLU A 523 -9.93 -83.07 -29.10
C GLU A 523 -11.26 -82.37 -28.79
N ARG A 524 -12.19 -83.08 -28.14
CA ARG A 524 -13.49 -82.51 -27.72
C ARG A 524 -13.32 -81.44 -26.64
N TRP A 525 -12.41 -81.64 -25.70
CA TRP A 525 -12.14 -80.67 -24.64
C TRP A 525 -11.47 -79.40 -25.17
N LYS A 526 -10.52 -79.54 -26.11
CA LYS A 526 -9.86 -78.39 -26.79
C LYS A 526 -10.86 -77.55 -27.58
N LYS A 527 -11.76 -78.18 -28.37
CA LYS A 527 -12.83 -77.46 -29.09
C LYS A 527 -13.77 -76.67 -28.18
N LYS A 528 -14.06 -77.21 -26.98
CA LYS A 528 -14.90 -76.52 -25.98
C LYS A 528 -14.16 -75.35 -25.33
N GLY A 529 -12.86 -75.51 -25.02
CA GLY A 529 -12.00 -74.46 -24.45
C GLY A 529 -11.81 -73.25 -25.39
N ASP A 530 -11.61 -73.48 -26.69
CA ASP A 530 -11.45 -72.40 -27.68
C ASP A 530 -12.77 -71.64 -27.95
N SER A 531 -13.92 -72.28 -27.67
CA SER A 531 -15.23 -71.61 -27.74
C SER A 531 -15.47 -70.70 -26.52
N VAL A 532 -15.04 -71.13 -25.33
CA VAL A 532 -15.15 -70.33 -24.10
C VAL A 532 -14.21 -69.12 -24.12
N ARG A 533 -12.95 -69.28 -24.59
CA ARG A 533 -12.03 -68.13 -24.70
C ARG A 533 -12.52 -67.06 -25.66
N ARG A 534 -13.12 -67.45 -26.78
CA ARG A 534 -13.76 -66.50 -27.71
C ARG A 534 -14.94 -65.77 -27.04
N ALA A 535 -15.77 -66.47 -26.27
CA ALA A 535 -16.87 -65.85 -25.54
C ALA A 535 -16.40 -64.85 -24.46
N VAL A 536 -15.28 -65.14 -23.78
CA VAL A 536 -14.70 -64.23 -22.77
C VAL A 536 -14.04 -63.01 -23.41
N ALA A 537 -13.34 -63.17 -24.54
CA ALA A 537 -12.75 -62.06 -25.28
C ALA A 537 -13.83 -61.07 -25.76
N VAL A 538 -14.92 -61.57 -26.35
CA VAL A 538 -16.06 -60.74 -26.78
C VAL A 538 -16.73 -60.01 -25.61
N ARG A 539 -16.77 -60.63 -24.42
CA ARG A 539 -17.34 -60.00 -23.23
C ARG A 539 -16.45 -58.92 -22.65
N LYS A 540 -15.12 -59.04 -22.81
CA LYS A 540 -14.15 -58.03 -22.39
C LYS A 540 -14.20 -56.80 -23.30
N GLU A 541 -14.25 -56.98 -24.62
CA GLU A 541 -14.45 -55.86 -25.57
C GLU A 541 -15.72 -55.06 -25.27
N ARG A 542 -16.84 -55.72 -24.97
CA ARG A 542 -18.09 -55.02 -24.57
C ARG A 542 -17.99 -54.23 -23.27
N LEU A 543 -17.14 -54.66 -22.33
CA LEU A 543 -16.93 -53.96 -21.07
C LEU A 543 -16.06 -52.73 -21.28
N ASP A 544 -15.05 -52.83 -22.14
CA ASP A 544 -14.18 -51.71 -22.49
C ASP A 544 -14.95 -50.62 -23.27
N GLU A 545 -15.89 -51.00 -24.16
CA GLU A 545 -16.81 -50.06 -24.84
C GLU A 545 -17.76 -49.33 -23.87
N LEU A 546 -18.22 -49.99 -22.80
CA LEU A 546 -19.07 -49.37 -21.78
C LEU A 546 -18.30 -48.34 -20.94
N TYR A 547 -17.03 -48.63 -20.61
CA TYR A 547 -16.17 -47.71 -19.88
C TYR A 547 -15.78 -46.46 -20.69
N GLU A 548 -15.56 -46.59 -22.01
CA GLU A 548 -15.31 -45.42 -22.87
C GLU A 548 -16.57 -44.57 -23.08
N GLY A 549 -17.76 -45.17 -23.06
CA GLY A 549 -19.04 -44.45 -23.13
C GLY A 549 -19.33 -43.59 -21.90
N GLU A 550 -18.99 -44.09 -20.71
CA GLU A 550 -19.23 -43.40 -19.43
C GLU A 550 -18.31 -42.17 -19.25
N ASN A 551 -17.06 -42.25 -19.74
CA ASN A 551 -16.11 -41.13 -19.71
C ASN A 551 -16.48 -39.99 -20.69
N ARG A 552 -17.26 -40.24 -21.75
CA ARG A 552 -17.72 -39.18 -22.66
C ARG A 552 -18.91 -38.37 -22.13
N VAL A 553 -19.62 -38.86 -21.11
CA VAL A 553 -20.76 -38.16 -20.50
C VAL A 553 -20.31 -37.21 -19.37
N GLY A 554 -19.12 -37.44 -18.79
CA GLY A 554 -18.55 -36.59 -17.72
C GLY A 554 -17.86 -35.29 -18.19
N GLU A 555 -17.56 -35.15 -19.49
CA GLU A 555 -16.94 -33.93 -20.05
C GLU A 555 -17.95 -32.96 -20.69
N SER A 556 -19.26 -33.23 -20.61
CA SER A 556 -20.32 -32.37 -21.17
C SER A 556 -21.40 -31.96 -20.16
N VAL A 557 -21.03 -31.66 -18.92
CA VAL A 557 -21.89 -30.98 -17.93
C VAL A 557 -21.12 -29.84 -17.27
#